data_AF-A0A653NJ61-F1
#
_entry.id   AF-A0A653NJ61-F1
#
_cell.length_a   1.000
_cell.length_b   1.000
_cell.length_c   1.000
_cell.angle_alpha   90.00
_cell.angle_beta   90.00
_cell.angle_gamma   90.00
#
_symmetry.space_group_name_H-M   'P 1'
#
loop_
_entity.id
_entity.type
_entity.pdbx_description
1 polymer ?
#
loop_
_entity_poly.entity_id
_entity_poly.type
_entity_poly.pdbx_seq_one_letter_code
_entity_poly.pdbx_strand_id
1 'polypeptide(L)'
;MQVVTGAVMLAIAGWCAARLVAPGAPGHGRALGAWHLLMAVAMAAMLLTSVPGPPALGVGVFAVGAGWALARAALGHPRGSHLRLAAASAAMATMLTPDPAAAVTGTHTGHGAHAMTTLPAPALVVLLVALAAVLATCVLRLARTGTVGTVRVDAACEALMAVAMAAMLLSLL
;
A
#
# COMPACT_ATOMS: atom_id res chain seq x y z
N MET A 1 -1.01 -3.16 -19.01
CA MET A 1 -0.56 -3.72 -17.71
C MET A 1 -1.37 -3.20 -16.52
N GLN A 2 -1.70 -1.90 -16.47
CA GLN A 2 -2.49 -1.30 -15.37
C GLN A 2 -3.80 -2.04 -15.03
N VAL A 3 -4.61 -2.39 -16.03
CA VAL A 3 -5.89 -3.11 -15.83
C VAL A 3 -5.68 -4.47 -15.13
N VAL A 4 -4.63 -5.21 -15.52
CA VAL A 4 -4.31 -6.51 -14.91
C VAL A 4 -3.88 -6.31 -13.45
N THR A 5 -2.99 -5.35 -13.18
CA THR A 5 -2.57 -5.04 -11.80
C THR A 5 -3.75 -4.58 -10.95
N GLY A 6 -4.64 -3.74 -11.49
CA GLY A 6 -5.85 -3.30 -10.82
C GLY A 6 -6.82 -4.45 -10.50
N ALA A 7 -7.03 -5.37 -11.43
CA ALA A 7 -7.83 -6.58 -11.20
C ALA A 7 -7.23 -7.48 -10.10
N VAL A 8 -5.91 -7.64 -10.08
CA VAL A 8 -5.21 -8.35 -9.00
C VAL A 8 -5.43 -7.66 -7.65
N MET A 9 -5.37 -6.32 -7.59
CA MET A 9 -5.65 -5.58 -6.35
C MET A 9 -7.10 -5.74 -5.89
N LEU A 10 -8.07 -5.80 -6.80
CA LEU A 10 -9.46 -6.12 -6.44
C LEU A 10 -9.62 -7.53 -5.87
N ALA A 11 -8.93 -8.52 -6.43
CA ALA A 11 -8.93 -9.89 -5.90
C ALA A 11 -8.33 -9.94 -4.48
N ILE A 12 -7.22 -9.23 -4.25
CA ILE A 12 -6.61 -9.09 -2.91
C ILE A 12 -7.57 -8.41 -1.95
N ALA A 13 -8.24 -7.32 -2.36
CA ALA A 13 -9.25 -6.65 -1.55
C ALA A 13 -10.41 -7.59 -1.18
N GLY A 14 -10.93 -8.37 -2.14
CA GLY A 14 -11.95 -9.38 -1.89
C GLY A 14 -11.52 -10.42 -0.85
N TRP A 15 -10.28 -10.91 -0.96
CA TRP A 15 -9.69 -11.82 0.03
C TRP A 15 -9.58 -11.18 1.43
N CYS A 16 -9.07 -9.96 1.51
CA CYS A 16 -8.95 -9.23 2.78
C CYS A 16 -10.32 -8.97 3.42
N ALA A 17 -11.34 -8.64 2.62
CA ALA A 17 -12.70 -8.44 3.10
C ALA A 17 -13.32 -9.74 3.64
N ALA A 18 -13.18 -10.85 2.90
CA ALA A 18 -13.64 -12.17 3.32
C ALA A 18 -13.02 -12.59 4.67
N ARG A 19 -11.73 -12.27 4.88
CA ARG A 19 -11.05 -12.54 6.16
C ARG A 19 -11.52 -11.67 7.32
N LEU A 20 -11.91 -10.42 7.08
CA LEU A 20 -12.39 -9.54 8.14
C LEU A 20 -13.71 -10.02 8.74
N VAL A 21 -14.56 -10.64 7.92
CA VAL A 21 -15.85 -11.19 8.34
C VAL A 21 -15.77 -12.63 8.84
N ALA A 22 -14.67 -13.35 8.57
CA ALA A 22 -14.49 -14.73 9.01
C ALA A 22 -14.30 -14.82 10.54
N PRO A 23 -15.14 -15.58 11.27
CA PRO A 23 -14.96 -15.83 12.69
C PRO A 23 -13.73 -16.71 12.94
N GLY A 24 -12.92 -16.36 13.96
CA GLY A 24 -11.79 -17.19 14.40
C GLY A 24 -10.43 -16.89 13.77
N ALA A 25 -10.26 -15.80 13.01
CA ALA A 25 -8.95 -15.41 12.47
C ALA A 25 -7.92 -15.17 13.61
N PRO A 26 -6.86 -16.00 13.73
CA PRO A 26 -5.90 -15.87 14.82
C PRO A 26 -4.98 -14.67 14.61
N GLY A 27 -4.82 -13.86 15.67
CA GLY A 27 -3.55 -13.20 16.02
C GLY A 27 -3.03 -12.02 15.18
N HIS A 28 -3.55 -11.75 13.98
CA HIS A 28 -3.36 -10.45 13.32
C HIS A 28 -4.65 -9.65 13.53
N GLY A 29 -4.62 -8.70 14.47
CA GLY A 29 -5.80 -7.96 14.90
C GLY A 29 -6.54 -7.36 13.70
N ARG A 30 -7.88 -7.45 13.71
CA ARG A 30 -8.79 -6.95 12.65
C ARG A 30 -8.39 -5.58 12.08
N ALA A 31 -7.81 -4.72 12.91
CA ALA A 31 -7.22 -3.45 12.50
C ALA A 31 -6.19 -3.58 11.35
N LEU A 32 -5.22 -4.50 11.44
CA LEU A 32 -4.22 -4.72 10.37
C LEU A 32 -4.88 -5.20 9.07
N GLY A 33 -5.86 -6.10 9.17
CA GLY A 33 -6.63 -6.57 8.01
C GLY A 33 -7.44 -5.46 7.35
N ALA A 34 -8.03 -4.56 8.15
CA ALA A 34 -8.78 -3.41 7.66
C ALA A 34 -7.86 -2.43 6.92
N TRP A 35 -6.64 -2.21 7.44
CA TRP A 35 -5.64 -1.41 6.74
C TRP A 35 -5.17 -2.04 5.42
N HIS A 36 -4.96 -3.36 5.36
CA HIS A 36 -4.63 -4.04 4.10
C HIS A 36 -5.77 -3.94 3.08
N LEU A 37 -7.01 -4.14 3.50
CA LEU A 37 -8.18 -3.97 2.63
C LEU A 37 -8.23 -2.54 2.07
N LEU A 38 -8.12 -1.55 2.95
CA LEU A 38 -8.15 -0.14 2.58
C LEU A 38 -7.04 0.20 1.56
N MET A 39 -5.83 -0.28 1.80
CA MET A 39 -4.70 -0.13 0.88
C MET A 39 -4.98 -0.77 -0.48
N ALA A 40 -5.44 -2.03 -0.51
CA ALA A 40 -5.72 -2.74 -1.76
C ALA A 40 -6.83 -2.05 -2.58
N VAL A 41 -7.89 -1.58 -1.91
CA VAL A 41 -8.97 -0.81 -2.55
C VAL A 41 -8.46 0.51 -3.11
N ALA A 42 -7.66 1.25 -2.35
CA ALA A 42 -7.09 2.51 -2.82
C ALA A 42 -6.14 2.31 -4.01
N MET A 43 -5.30 1.27 -3.98
CA MET A 43 -4.45 0.91 -5.11
C MET A 43 -5.27 0.51 -6.35
N ALA A 44 -6.32 -0.28 -6.17
CA ALA A 44 -7.24 -0.63 -7.26
C ALA A 44 -7.92 0.62 -7.85
N ALA A 45 -8.37 1.55 -7.00
CA ALA A 45 -8.98 2.80 -7.43
C ALA A 45 -8.00 3.65 -8.25
N MET A 46 -6.74 3.79 -7.80
CA MET A 46 -5.71 4.52 -8.55
C MET A 46 -5.37 3.86 -9.89
N LEU A 47 -5.43 2.52 -9.97
CA LEU A 47 -5.08 1.78 -11.19
C LEU A 47 -6.24 1.67 -12.19
N LEU A 48 -7.49 1.74 -11.73
CA LEU A 48 -8.68 1.45 -12.54
C LEU A 48 -9.57 2.67 -12.80
N THR A 49 -9.49 3.71 -11.97
CA THR A 49 -10.31 4.91 -12.15
C THR A 49 -9.47 6.06 -12.65
N SER A 50 -10.02 6.82 -13.61
CA SER A 50 -9.44 8.09 -14.08
C SER A 50 -10.00 9.29 -13.31
N VAL A 51 -10.79 9.03 -12.25
CA VAL A 51 -11.54 10.07 -11.55
C VAL A 51 -10.62 10.72 -10.52
N PRO A 52 -10.45 12.06 -10.54
CA PRO A 52 -9.77 12.78 -9.47
C PRO A 52 -10.63 12.73 -8.21
N GLY A 53 -10.55 11.64 -7.45
CA GLY A 53 -11.04 11.61 -6.08
C GLY A 53 -10.23 12.61 -5.23
N PRO A 54 -10.80 13.20 -4.18
CA PRO A 54 -10.13 14.22 -3.38
C PRO A 54 -8.85 13.64 -2.74
N PRO A 55 -7.65 13.96 -3.27
CA PRO A 55 -6.41 13.32 -2.84
C PRO A 55 -6.14 13.56 -1.35
N ALA A 56 -6.58 14.71 -0.84
CA ALA A 56 -6.44 15.12 0.55
C ALA A 56 -7.06 14.13 1.56
N LEU A 57 -8.23 13.55 1.26
CA LEU A 57 -8.85 12.56 2.15
C LEU A 57 -8.04 11.27 2.18
N GLY A 58 -7.55 10.82 1.02
CA GLY A 58 -6.69 9.65 0.91
C GLY A 58 -5.36 9.83 1.66
N VAL A 59 -4.68 10.96 1.42
CA VAL A 59 -3.43 11.32 2.14
C VAL A 59 -3.65 11.32 3.65
N GLY A 60 -4.71 11.96 4.13
CA GLY A 60 -5.01 12.03 5.56
C GLY A 60 -5.21 10.65 6.18
N VAL A 61 -5.99 9.78 5.53
CA VAL A 61 -6.24 8.42 6.03
C VAL A 61 -4.95 7.59 6.10
N PHE A 62 -4.10 7.65 5.07
CA PHE A 62 -2.84 6.89 5.06
C PHE A 62 -1.78 7.50 5.98
N ALA A 63 -1.76 8.82 6.18
CA ALA A 63 -0.91 9.47 7.19
C ALA A 63 -1.31 9.04 8.61
N VAL A 64 -2.61 8.97 8.90
CA VAL A 64 -3.13 8.43 10.17
C VAL A 64 -2.74 6.96 10.35
N GLY A 65 -2.83 6.15 9.29
CA GLY A 65 -2.38 4.76 9.31
C GLY A 65 -0.89 4.60 9.62
N ALA A 66 -0.05 5.42 8.98
CA ALA A 66 1.39 5.46 9.24
C ALA A 66 1.69 5.90 10.67
N GLY A 67 1.09 6.99 11.13
CA GLY A 67 1.26 7.51 12.49
C GLY A 67 0.81 6.51 13.56
N TRP A 68 -0.34 5.87 13.37
CA TRP A 68 -0.83 4.82 14.27
C TRP A 68 0.12 3.62 14.33
N ALA A 69 0.62 3.17 13.18
CA ALA A 69 1.53 2.03 13.10
C ALA A 69 2.89 2.33 13.74
N LEU A 70 3.43 3.55 13.53
CA LEU A 70 4.66 4.01 14.17
C LEU A 70 4.48 4.18 15.68
N ALA A 71 3.36 4.76 16.14
CA ALA A 71 3.05 4.88 17.56
C ALA A 71 2.98 3.51 18.23
N ARG A 72 2.34 2.52 17.59
CA ARG A 72 2.30 1.14 18.10
C ARG A 72 3.67 0.46 18.13
N ALA A 73 4.54 0.74 17.18
CA ALA A 73 5.92 0.26 17.19
C ALA A 73 6.73 0.91 18.32
N ALA A 74 6.56 2.22 18.55
CA ALA A 74 7.24 2.99 19.58
C ALA A 74 6.80 2.62 21.01
N LEU A 75 5.53 2.22 21.20
CA LEU A 75 4.99 1.78 22.50
C LEU A 75 5.44 0.37 22.93
N GLY A 76 6.57 -0.14 22.41
CA GLY A 76 7.20 -1.36 22.91
C GLY A 76 6.63 -2.68 22.38
N HIS A 77 5.82 -2.65 21.32
CA HIS A 77 5.37 -3.85 20.60
C HIS A 77 5.87 -3.84 19.16
N PRO A 78 7.20 -3.92 18.90
CA PRO A 78 7.77 -3.95 17.57
C PRO A 78 7.48 -5.29 16.89
N ARG A 79 6.21 -5.51 16.51
CA ARG A 79 5.85 -6.56 15.58
C ARG A 79 6.18 -6.05 14.19
N GLY A 80 6.96 -6.81 13.42
CA GLY A 80 7.31 -6.45 12.04
C GLY A 80 6.09 -6.15 11.15
N SER A 81 4.88 -6.60 11.51
CA SER A 81 3.63 -6.20 10.85
C SER A 81 3.35 -4.69 10.92
N HIS A 82 3.63 -4.02 12.03
CA HIS A 82 3.38 -2.58 12.18
C HIS A 82 4.35 -1.75 11.35
N LEU A 83 5.63 -2.13 11.32
CA LEU A 83 6.63 -1.45 10.49
C LEU A 83 6.30 -1.57 9.00
N ARG A 84 5.87 -2.77 8.56
CA ARG A 84 5.45 -3.00 7.17
C ARG A 84 4.22 -2.19 6.81
N LEU A 85 3.23 -2.12 7.70
CA LEU A 85 2.06 -1.27 7.50
C LEU A 85 2.42 0.22 7.46
N ALA A 86 3.32 0.68 8.33
CA ALA A 86 3.78 2.07 8.34
C ALA A 86 4.44 2.45 7.02
N ALA A 87 5.36 1.60 6.52
CA ALA A 87 6.02 1.82 5.23
C ALA A 87 5.02 1.85 4.06
N ALA A 88 4.09 0.90 4.04
CA ALA A 88 3.07 0.79 3.02
C ALA A 88 2.11 2.01 3.04
N SER A 89 1.67 2.42 4.23
CA SER A 89 0.80 3.59 4.40
C SER A 89 1.52 4.89 4.01
N ALA A 90 2.80 5.04 4.37
CA ALA A 90 3.60 6.17 3.93
C ALA A 90 3.72 6.23 2.41
N ALA A 91 4.00 5.10 1.74
CA ALA A 91 4.03 5.00 0.28
C ALA A 91 2.70 5.45 -0.36
N MET A 92 1.58 4.98 0.17
CA MET A 92 0.26 5.40 -0.32
C MET A 92 -0.02 6.88 -0.11
N ALA A 93 0.33 7.44 1.05
CA ALA A 93 0.20 8.87 1.30
C ALA A 93 1.04 9.68 0.29
N THR A 94 2.26 9.23 -0.01
CA THR A 94 3.11 9.90 -0.99
C THR A 94 2.55 9.88 -2.40
N MET A 95 1.98 8.75 -2.85
CA MET A 95 1.35 8.64 -4.18
C MET A 95 0.12 9.53 -4.32
N LEU A 96 -0.58 9.78 -3.21
CA LEU A 96 -1.80 10.58 -3.18
C LEU A 96 -1.53 12.07 -2.94
N THR A 97 -0.28 12.47 -2.70
CA THR A 97 0.02 13.89 -2.46
C THR A 97 -0.05 14.63 -3.81
N PRO A 98 -0.85 15.69 -3.94
CA PRO A 98 -0.97 16.44 -5.19
C PRO A 98 0.30 17.25 -5.46
N ASP A 99 0.75 17.26 -6.73
CA ASP A 99 1.89 18.08 -7.14
C ASP A 99 1.55 19.58 -7.06
N PRO A 100 2.22 20.37 -6.21
CA PRO A 100 1.98 21.81 -6.14
C PRO A 100 2.31 22.52 -7.46
N ALA A 101 3.20 21.98 -8.29
CA ALA A 101 3.56 22.59 -9.58
C ALA A 101 2.48 22.39 -10.65
N ALA A 102 1.79 21.24 -10.65
CA ALA A 102 0.69 20.95 -11.57
C ALA A 102 -0.59 21.77 -11.28
N ALA A 103 -0.74 22.30 -10.06
CA ALA A 103 -1.86 23.17 -9.70
C ALA A 103 -1.78 24.56 -10.39
N VAL A 104 -0.60 24.95 -10.90
CA VAL A 104 -0.35 26.28 -11.49
C VAL A 104 -0.60 26.29 -13.01
N THR A 105 -0.57 25.15 -13.70
CA THR A 105 -0.58 25.10 -15.17
C THR A 105 -1.93 24.80 -15.82
N GLY A 106 -2.96 24.38 -15.08
CA GLY A 106 -4.35 24.34 -15.59
C GLY A 106 -4.58 23.52 -16.88
N THR A 107 -3.68 22.62 -17.27
CA THR A 107 -3.77 21.88 -18.53
C THR A 107 -4.54 20.57 -18.36
N HIS A 108 -5.86 20.66 -18.42
CA HIS A 108 -6.75 19.51 -18.55
C HIS A 108 -6.80 19.02 -20.00
N THR A 109 -5.83 18.22 -20.45
CA THR A 109 -6.04 17.31 -21.60
C THR A 109 -5.05 16.14 -21.53
N GLY A 110 -5.43 15.05 -20.87
CA GLY A 110 -4.68 13.81 -20.90
C GLY A 110 -5.30 12.73 -20.03
N HIS A 111 -5.88 11.70 -20.66
CA HIS A 111 -6.28 10.49 -19.96
C HIS A 111 -5.03 9.84 -19.32
N GLY A 112 -4.97 9.81 -17.99
CA GLY A 112 -4.04 8.95 -17.24
C GLY A 112 -2.80 9.60 -16.62
N ALA A 113 -2.60 10.91 -16.76
CA ALA A 113 -1.54 11.59 -16.02
C ALA A 113 -2.11 12.14 -14.71
N HIS A 114 -2.16 11.30 -13.68
CA HIS A 114 -2.23 11.83 -12.32
C HIS A 114 -1.04 12.78 -12.17
N ALA A 115 -1.32 14.05 -11.85
CA ALA A 115 -0.31 15.04 -11.52
C ALA A 115 0.41 14.60 -10.23
N MET A 116 1.44 13.78 -10.41
CA MET A 116 2.12 13.08 -9.34
C MET A 116 3.28 13.93 -8.83
N THR A 117 3.32 14.15 -7.52
CA THR A 117 4.39 14.90 -6.83
C THR A 117 5.78 14.37 -7.18
N THR A 118 6.69 15.29 -7.49
CA THR A 118 8.12 15.04 -7.42
C THR A 118 8.53 14.95 -5.95
N LEU A 119 8.60 13.74 -5.40
CA LEU A 119 9.23 13.56 -4.09
C LEU A 119 10.72 13.91 -4.16
N PRO A 120 11.31 14.44 -3.07
CA PRO A 120 12.75 14.55 -3.02
C PRO A 120 13.35 13.15 -3.18
N ALA A 121 14.28 13.00 -4.13
CA ALA A 121 14.98 11.75 -4.44
C ALA A 121 15.37 10.90 -3.22
N PRO A 122 15.91 11.45 -2.11
CA PRO A 122 16.22 10.64 -0.93
C PRO A 122 15.00 9.99 -0.27
N ALA A 123 13.85 10.68 -0.20
CA ALA A 123 12.64 10.12 0.40
C ALA A 123 12.09 8.96 -0.43
N LEU A 124 12.16 9.07 -1.76
CA LEU A 124 11.77 8.00 -2.66
C LEU A 124 12.68 6.77 -2.50
N VAL A 125 14.00 6.96 -2.43
CA VAL A 125 14.96 5.87 -2.21
C VAL A 125 14.67 5.16 -0.89
N VAL A 126 14.42 5.92 0.19
CA VAL A 126 14.05 5.33 1.50
C VAL A 126 12.78 4.47 1.40
N LEU A 127 11.74 4.95 0.71
CA LEU A 127 10.50 4.21 0.49
C LEU A 127 10.73 2.92 -0.33
N LEU A 128 11.49 3.00 -1.42
CA LEU A 128 11.82 1.84 -2.24
C LEU A 128 12.62 0.80 -1.47
N VAL A 129 13.60 1.22 -0.66
CA VAL A 129 14.37 0.32 0.21
C VAL A 129 13.46 -0.33 1.26
N ALA A 130 12.55 0.43 1.87
CA ALA A 130 11.58 -0.12 2.83
C ALA A 130 10.65 -1.16 2.18
N LEU A 131 10.14 -0.88 0.97
CA LEU A 131 9.32 -1.82 0.20
C LEU A 131 10.10 -3.07 -0.22
N ALA A 132 11.37 -2.92 -0.62
CA ALA A 132 12.24 -4.04 -0.93
C ALA A 132 12.46 -4.93 0.29
N ALA A 133 12.65 -4.35 1.48
CA ALA A 133 12.76 -5.10 2.72
C ALA A 133 11.45 -5.84 3.09
N VAL A 134 10.29 -5.21 2.88
CA VAL A 134 8.97 -5.84 3.03
C VAL A 134 8.86 -7.04 2.08
N LEU A 135 9.17 -6.85 0.80
CA LEU A 135 9.11 -7.89 -0.22
C LEU A 135 10.03 -9.06 0.12
N ALA A 136 11.29 -8.79 0.45
CA ALA A 136 12.27 -9.81 0.85
C ALA A 136 11.75 -10.62 2.04
N THR A 137 11.18 -9.95 3.05
CA THR A 137 10.58 -10.62 4.21
C THR A 137 9.41 -11.52 3.81
N CYS A 138 8.56 -11.09 2.88
CA CYS A 138 7.42 -11.87 2.41
C CYS A 138 7.87 -13.10 1.60
N VAL A 139 8.85 -12.92 0.69
CA VAL A 139 9.45 -14.01 -0.09
C VAL A 139 10.12 -15.03 0.82
N LEU A 140 10.85 -14.58 1.85
CA LEU A 140 11.45 -15.47 2.84
C LEU A 140 10.38 -16.26 3.62
N ARG A 141 9.23 -15.67 3.93
CA ARG A 141 8.11 -16.39 4.56
C ARG A 141 7.49 -17.42 3.63
N LEU A 142 7.35 -17.11 2.34
CA LEU A 142 6.86 -18.04 1.31
C LEU A 142 7.81 -19.22 1.12
N ALA A 143 9.12 -18.98 1.15
CA ALA A 143 10.15 -19.99 0.96
C ALA A 143 10.31 -20.95 2.16
N ARG A 144 9.89 -20.56 3.37
CA ARG A 144 9.98 -21.41 4.55
C ARG A 144 9.01 -22.60 4.45
N THR A 145 9.57 -23.80 4.47
CA THR A 145 8.84 -25.07 4.59
C THR A 145 8.20 -25.13 5.98
N GLY A 146 6.90 -25.40 6.05
CA GLY A 146 6.13 -25.43 7.33
C GLY A 146 5.19 -24.25 7.58
N THR A 147 5.12 -23.28 6.67
CA THR A 147 4.08 -22.24 6.73
C THR A 147 2.70 -22.80 6.31
N VAL A 148 1.69 -22.61 7.16
CA VAL A 148 0.29 -23.00 6.89
C VAL A 148 -0.23 -22.21 5.68
N GLY A 149 -1.11 -22.82 4.87
CA GLY A 149 -1.61 -22.23 3.61
C GLY A 149 -2.15 -20.80 3.74
N THR A 150 -2.83 -20.49 4.85
CA THR A 150 -3.33 -19.14 5.15
C THR A 150 -2.22 -18.09 5.32
N VAL A 151 -1.10 -18.47 5.96
CA VAL A 151 0.08 -17.61 6.15
C VAL A 151 0.81 -17.37 4.82
N ARG A 152 0.82 -18.37 3.93
CA ARG A 152 1.41 -18.24 2.59
C ARG A 152 0.62 -17.29 1.71
N VAL A 153 -0.71 -17.38 1.72
CA VAL A 153 -1.57 -16.45 0.97
C VAL A 153 -1.39 -15.02 1.47
N ASP A 154 -1.33 -14.81 2.79
CA ASP A 154 -1.12 -13.47 3.35
C ASP A 154 0.24 -12.89 2.92
N ALA A 155 1.30 -13.69 2.96
CA ALA A 155 2.62 -13.27 2.50
C ALA A 155 2.64 -12.97 0.98
N ALA A 156 1.90 -13.73 0.18
CA ALA A 156 1.75 -13.48 -1.25
C ALA A 156 0.99 -12.17 -1.51
N CYS A 157 -0.11 -11.91 -0.79
CA CYS A 157 -0.84 -10.64 -0.89
C CYS A 157 0.05 -9.45 -0.50
N GLU A 158 0.78 -9.53 0.61
CA GLU A 158 1.73 -8.49 1.04
C GLU A 158 2.82 -8.26 -0.02
N ALA A 159 3.36 -9.33 -0.61
CA ALA A 159 4.37 -9.23 -1.66
C ALA A 159 3.82 -8.56 -2.93
N LEU A 160 2.62 -8.96 -3.39
CA LEU A 160 1.98 -8.39 -4.57
C LEU A 160 1.65 -6.90 -4.38
N MET A 161 1.16 -6.53 -3.20
CA MET A 161 0.92 -5.12 -2.86
C MET A 161 2.23 -4.33 -2.83
N ALA A 162 3.30 -4.87 -2.23
CA ALA A 162 4.61 -4.23 -2.19
C ALA A 162 5.20 -4.01 -3.60
N VAL A 163 5.11 -5.01 -4.47
CA VAL A 163 5.57 -4.92 -5.87
C VAL A 163 4.75 -3.88 -6.64
N ALA A 164 3.42 -3.91 -6.52
CA ALA A 164 2.57 -2.94 -7.20
C ALA A 164 2.82 -1.51 -6.71
N MET A 165 3.03 -1.30 -5.40
CA MET A 165 3.43 0.01 -4.87
C MET A 165 4.78 0.45 -5.39
N ALA A 166 5.79 -0.43 -5.39
CA ALA A 166 7.12 -0.10 -5.91
C ALA A 166 7.07 0.25 -7.40
N ALA A 167 6.28 -0.47 -8.21
CA ALA A 167 6.09 -0.17 -9.62
C ALA A 167 5.44 1.21 -9.83
N MET A 168 4.43 1.56 -9.02
CA MET A 168 3.81 2.90 -9.06
C MET A 168 4.78 4.00 -8.61
N LEU A 169 5.62 3.77 -7.59
CA LEU A 169 6.65 4.72 -7.19
C LEU A 169 7.75 4.89 -8.25
N LEU A 170 8.16 3.81 -8.92
CA LEU A 170 9.15 3.86 -9.98
C LEU A 170 8.63 4.62 -11.22
N SER A 171 7.32 4.60 -11.48
CA SER A 171 6.75 5.44 -12.54
C SER A 171 6.73 6.94 -12.21
N LEU A 172 7.17 7.34 -11.01
CA LEU A 172 7.37 8.74 -10.61
C LEU A 172 8.78 9.27 -10.90
N LEU A 173 9.70 8.39 -11.30
CA LEU A 173 11.07 8.72 -11.71
C LEU A 173 11.12 9.04 -13.20
#